data_AF-A0A1F2YCL4-F1
#
_entry.id   AF-A0A1F2YCL4-F1
#
_cell.length_a   1.000
_cell.length_b   1.000
_cell.length_c   1.000
_cell.angle_alpha   90.00
_cell.angle_beta   90.00
_cell.angle_gamma   90.00
#
_symmetry.space_group_name_H-M   'P 1'
#
loop_
_entity.id
_entity.type
_entity.pdbx_description
1 polymer ?
#
loop_
_entity_poly.entity_id
_entity_poly.type
_entity_poly.pdbx_seq_one_letter_code
_entity_poly.pdbx_strand_id
1 'polypeptide(L)'
;MRRRRRRTLLVPEARAALDQLRDAVVVEQSRSLAPYQPRDNGELTTRQAGKIGGAIGGSMISRLVAIAEQELIKEKPDHGPQS
;
A
#
# COMPACT_ATOMS: atom_id res chain seq x y z
N MET A 1 6.12 -1.72 27.68
CA MET A 1 6.66 -2.66 26.67
C MET A 1 6.78 -1.97 25.31
N ARG A 2 8.00 -1.83 24.77
CA ARG A 2 8.28 -1.22 23.46
C ARG A 2 8.19 -2.26 22.35
N ARG A 3 7.17 -2.16 21.48
CA ARG A 3 7.19 -2.74 20.12
C ARG A 3 6.61 -1.75 19.11
N ARG A 4 7.40 -0.71 18.80
CA ARG A 4 7.10 0.22 17.70
C ARG A 4 8.39 0.64 16.99
N ARG A 5 9.25 -0.32 16.64
CA ARG A 5 10.59 -0.04 16.07
C ARG A 5 10.94 -0.86 14.83
N ARG A 6 9.97 -1.39 14.08
CA ARG A 6 10.24 -2.20 12.86
C ARG A 6 9.35 -1.89 11.65
N ARG A 7 8.59 -0.78 11.67
CA ARG A 7 7.76 -0.35 10.53
C ARG A 7 7.91 1.15 10.35
N THR A 8 9.14 1.60 10.12
CA THR A 8 9.42 2.98 9.72
C THR A 8 9.22 3.06 8.21
N LEU A 9 8.33 3.94 7.76
CA LEU A 9 8.15 4.22 6.34
C LEU A 9 9.41 4.92 5.82
N LEU A 10 9.75 4.67 4.55
CA LEU A 10 10.87 5.36 3.90
C LEU A 10 10.64 6.88 3.87
N VAL A 11 9.38 7.29 3.65
CA VAL A 11 8.92 8.67 3.74
C VAL A 11 7.91 8.75 4.89
N PRO A 12 8.30 9.23 6.08
CA PRO A 12 7.43 9.31 7.24
C PRO A 12 6.15 10.13 7.01
N GLU A 13 6.25 11.19 6.23
CA GLU A 13 5.18 12.15 5.92
C GLU A 13 4.07 11.50 5.09
N ALA A 14 4.41 10.47 4.30
CA ALA A 14 3.46 9.74 3.46
C ALA A 14 2.50 8.84 4.26
N ARG A 15 2.60 8.81 5.61
CA ARG A 15 1.81 7.92 6.44
C ARG A 15 0.31 8.03 6.21
N ALA A 16 -0.22 9.25 6.20
CA ALA A 16 -1.65 9.49 6.02
C ALA A 16 -2.14 9.02 4.64
N ALA A 17 -1.37 9.30 3.58
CA ALA A 17 -1.69 8.88 2.22
C ALA A 17 -1.66 7.35 2.08
N LEU A 18 -0.68 6.67 2.70
CA LEU A 18 -0.60 5.21 2.69
C LEU A 18 -1.71 4.54 3.50
N ASP A 19 -2.15 5.15 4.61
CA ASP A 19 -3.32 4.67 5.37
C ASP A 19 -4.60 4.79 4.52
N GLN A 20 -4.78 5.90 3.80
CA GLN A 20 -5.90 6.07 2.84
C GLN A 20 -5.85 5.05 1.70
N LEU A 21 -4.66 4.81 1.12
CA LEU A 21 -4.48 3.83 0.06
C LEU A 21 -4.80 2.41 0.53
N ARG A 22 -4.36 2.04 1.75
CA ARG A 22 -4.71 0.76 2.37
C ARG A 22 -6.23 0.63 2.48
N ASP A 23 -6.91 1.65 3.00
CA ASP A 23 -8.35 1.60 3.22
C ASP A 23 -9.10 1.47 1.88
N ALA A 24 -8.66 2.17 0.84
CA ALA A 24 -9.20 2.01 -0.51
C ALA A 24 -9.01 0.59 -1.07
N VAL A 25 -7.82 -0.01 -0.90
CA VAL A 25 -7.53 -1.39 -1.31
C VAL A 25 -8.40 -2.39 -0.55
N VAL A 26 -8.58 -2.20 0.75
CA VAL A 26 -9.43 -3.05 1.59
C VAL A 26 -10.89 -3.00 1.15
N VAL A 27 -11.41 -1.81 0.85
CA VAL A 27 -12.79 -1.64 0.36
C VAL A 27 -12.97 -2.36 -0.98
N GLU A 28 -12.05 -2.15 -1.93
CA GLU A 28 -12.10 -2.78 -3.25
C GLU A 28 -12.03 -4.30 -3.19
N GLN A 29 -11.18 -4.85 -2.33
CA GLN A 29 -10.96 -6.29 -2.20
C GLN A 29 -11.75 -6.92 -1.05
N SER A 30 -12.73 -6.22 -0.49
CA SER A 30 -13.49 -6.64 0.69
C SER A 30 -14.02 -8.08 0.60
N ARG A 31 -14.48 -8.50 -0.59
CA ARG A 31 -14.95 -9.87 -0.85
C ARG A 31 -13.84 -10.91 -0.76
N SER A 32 -12.65 -10.60 -1.27
CA SER A 32 -11.50 -11.51 -1.33
C SER A 32 -10.71 -11.56 -0.03
N LEU A 33 -10.86 -10.53 0.81
CA LEU A 33 -10.14 -10.40 2.08
C LEU A 33 -10.92 -10.96 3.28
N ALA A 34 -12.19 -11.38 3.12
CA ALA A 34 -12.95 -12.00 4.21
C ALA A 34 -12.17 -13.16 4.85
N PRO A 35 -12.01 -13.22 6.18
CA PRO A 35 -12.75 -12.48 7.22
C PRO A 35 -12.03 -11.24 7.80
N TYR A 36 -11.22 -10.52 7.00
CA TYR A 36 -10.50 -9.34 7.46
C TYR A 36 -11.41 -8.25 8.05
N GLN A 37 -11.02 -7.72 9.21
CA GLN A 37 -11.65 -6.55 9.83
C GLN A 37 -10.59 -5.46 10.06
N PRO A 38 -10.90 -4.16 9.84
CA PRO A 38 -9.90 -3.09 9.98
C PRO A 38 -9.30 -2.94 11.39
N ARG A 39 -10.02 -3.37 12.43
CA ARG A 39 -9.66 -3.10 13.83
C ARG A 39 -9.47 -4.35 14.69
N ASP A 40 -10.10 -5.46 14.34
CA ASP A 40 -10.06 -6.67 15.15
C ASP A 40 -9.82 -7.92 14.29
N ASN A 41 -8.56 -8.33 14.24
CA ASN A 41 -8.10 -9.52 13.53
C ASN A 41 -7.45 -10.52 14.50
N GLY A 42 -7.77 -10.45 15.79
CA GLY A 42 -7.14 -11.28 16.83
C GLY A 42 -7.33 -12.77 16.61
N GLU A 43 -8.46 -13.15 16.01
CA GLU A 43 -8.85 -14.53 15.73
C GLU A 43 -8.24 -15.09 14.42
N LEU A 44 -7.52 -14.29 13.63
CA LEU A 44 -6.90 -14.79 12.41
C LEU A 44 -5.72 -15.70 12.74
N THR A 45 -5.69 -16.89 12.15
CA THR A 45 -4.49 -17.72 12.16
C THR A 45 -3.33 -16.99 11.48
N THR A 46 -2.09 -17.30 11.87
CA THR A 46 -0.88 -16.75 11.25
C THR A 46 -0.90 -16.88 9.72
N ARG A 47 -1.41 -18.00 9.20
CA ARG A 47 -1.52 -18.26 7.76
C ARG A 47 -2.54 -17.32 7.10
N GLN A 48 -3.72 -17.14 7.71
CA GLN A 48 -4.74 -16.22 7.20
C GLN A 48 -4.24 -14.77 7.21
N ALA A 49 -3.64 -14.33 8.32
CA ALA A 49 -3.07 -13.00 8.45
C ALA A 49 -1.97 -12.74 7.39
N GLY A 50 -1.12 -13.73 7.13
CA GLY A 50 -0.11 -13.66 6.07
C GLY A 50 -0.71 -13.53 4.67
N LYS A 51 -1.73 -14.34 4.34
CA LYS A 51 -2.40 -14.29 3.04
C LYS A 51 -3.10 -12.95 2.81
N ILE A 52 -3.87 -12.49 3.80
CA ILE A 52 -4.62 -11.23 3.75
C ILE A 52 -3.65 -10.04 3.71
N GLY A 53 -2.66 -9.99 4.61
CA GLY A 53 -1.67 -8.93 4.64
C GLY A 53 -0.81 -8.86 3.38
N GLY A 54 -0.47 -10.01 2.79
CA GLY A 54 0.23 -10.11 1.52
C GLY A 54 -0.60 -9.58 0.34
N ALA A 55 -1.89 -9.92 0.27
CA ALA A 55 -2.79 -9.40 -0.75
C ALA A 55 -2.92 -7.87 -0.66
N ILE A 56 -3.19 -7.34 0.53
CA ILE A 56 -3.29 -5.89 0.76
C ILE A 56 -1.97 -5.19 0.39
N GLY A 57 -0.84 -5.66 0.95
CA GLY A 57 0.46 -5.05 0.75
C GLY A 57 0.93 -5.11 -0.71
N GLY A 58 0.73 -6.24 -1.38
CA GLY A 58 1.05 -6.41 -2.79
C GLY A 58 0.27 -5.44 -3.68
N SER A 59 -1.05 -5.35 -3.49
CA SER A 59 -1.89 -4.41 -4.25
C SER A 59 -1.56 -2.95 -4.00
N MET A 60 -1.18 -2.58 -2.76
CA MET A 60 -0.68 -1.23 -2.47
C MET A 60 0.59 -0.91 -3.26
N ILE A 61 1.59 -1.82 -3.27
CA ILE A 61 2.85 -1.61 -4.00
C ILE A 61 2.59 -1.49 -5.50
N SER A 62 1.77 -2.38 -6.08
CA SER A 62 1.43 -2.30 -7.51
C SER A 62 0.83 -0.95 -7.90
N ARG A 63 -0.02 -0.37 -7.05
CA ARG A 63 -0.58 0.97 -7.28
C ARG A 63 0.45 2.08 -7.15
N LEU A 64 1.31 2.00 -6.14
CA LEU A 64 2.38 3.00 -5.95
C LEU A 64 3.32 3.03 -7.16
N VAL A 65 3.68 1.86 -7.69
CA VAL A 65 4.48 1.75 -8.91
C VAL A 65 3.75 2.36 -10.10
N ALA A 66 2.46 2.02 -10.30
CA ALA A 66 1.67 2.59 -11.39
C ALA A 66 1.55 4.11 -11.31
N ILE A 67 1.38 4.68 -10.11
CA ILE A 67 1.37 6.14 -9.90
C ILE A 67 2.74 6.72 -10.25
N ALA A 68 3.83 6.12 -9.77
CA ALA A 68 5.18 6.61 -10.07
C ALA A 68 5.49 6.57 -11.57
N GLU A 69 5.10 5.51 -12.28
CA GLU A 69 5.25 5.40 -13.74
C GLU A 69 4.45 6.49 -14.46
N GLN A 70 3.21 6.75 -14.02
CA GLN A 70 2.39 7.82 -14.59
C GLN A 70 3.01 9.20 -14.38
N GLU A 71 3.54 9.49 -13.19
CA GLU A 71 4.23 10.75 -12.92
C GLU A 71 5.51 10.89 -13.76
N LEU A 72 6.30 9.82 -13.93
CA LEU A 72 7.49 9.85 -14.80
C LEU A 72 7.16 10.08 -16.28
N ILE A 73 5.99 9.62 -16.75
CA ILE A 73 5.52 9.87 -18.12
C ILE A 73 5.07 11.33 -18.26
N LYS A 74 4.34 11.86 -17.29
CA LYS A 74 3.91 13.28 -17.27
C LYS A 74 5.10 14.23 -17.18
N GLU A 75 6.13 13.85 -16.43
CA GLU A 75 7.32 14.67 -16.21
C GLU A 75 8.32 14.64 -17.36
N LYS A 76 8.22 13.77 -18.38
CA LYS A 76 9.04 13.91 -19.59
C LYS A 76 8.61 15.18 -20.33
N PRO A 77 9.32 16.31 -20.23
CA PRO A 77 9.09 17.39 -21.16
C PRO A 77 9.77 16.93 -22.47
N ASP A 78 9.22 17.36 -23.59
CA ASP A 78 9.91 17.26 -24.87
C ASP A 78 11.18 18.11 -24.79
N HIS A 79 12.28 17.52 -24.29
CA HIS A 79 13.62 18.07 -24.44
C HIS A 79 14.20 17.38 -25.68
N GLY A 80 13.64 17.75 -26.83
CA GLY A 80 14.33 17.61 -28.10
C GLY A 80 15.76 18.16 -28.01
N PRO A 81 16.69 17.68 -28.85
CA PRO A 81 18.10 18.01 -28.74
C PRO A 81 18.27 19.53 -28.68
N GLN A 82 18.76 20.02 -27.54
CA GLN A 82 19.10 21.44 -27.41
C GLN A 82 20.13 21.74 -28.49
N SER A 83 19.73 22.64 -29.40
CA SER A 83 20.53 23.12 -30.54
C SER A 83 21.69 23.98 -30.08
#